data_AF-A0A1M7M7S0-F1
#
_entry.id   AF-A0A1M7M7S0-F1
#
_cell.length_a   1.000
_cell.length_b   1.000
_cell.length_c   1.000
_cell.angle_alpha   90.00
_cell.angle_beta   90.00
_cell.angle_gamma   90.00
#
_symmetry.space_group_name_H-M   'P 1'
#
loop_
_entity.id
_entity.type
_entity.pdbx_description
1 polymer ?
#
loop_
_entity_poly.entity_id
_entity_poly.type
_entity_poly.pdbx_seq_one_letter_code
_entity_poly.pdbx_strand_id
1 'polypeptide(L)'
;MTINENVFSVKVNGISSLYELIDAKEKLGDACLVIVYPQSSTVIGRSSEEISAVKEFLSNAGFITAAAFESDADEKLAPLFDLCLRSGEADEYVGKLFKDKTKKQIKEINACFTAARTAPAEKVLEIESRAFYRLMADKNGGNSNE
;
A
#
# COMPACT_ATOMS: atom_id res chain seq x y z
N MET A 1 9.83 2.80 -15.92
CA MET A 1 9.28 3.07 -14.58
C MET A 1 10.09 4.13 -13.84
N THR A 2 9.42 5.09 -13.20
CA THR A 2 10.00 6.10 -12.29
C THR A 2 9.38 5.94 -10.91
N ILE A 3 10.22 5.97 -9.86
CA ILE A 3 9.81 5.86 -8.46
C ILE A 3 10.13 7.18 -7.76
N ASN A 4 9.11 7.82 -7.19
CA ASN A 4 9.27 9.04 -6.39
C ASN A 4 8.86 8.76 -4.95
N GLU A 5 9.80 8.94 -4.03
CA GLU A 5 9.60 8.67 -2.62
C GLU A 5 9.24 9.95 -1.85
N ASN A 6 8.31 9.81 -0.92
CA ASN A 6 8.02 10.79 0.12
C ASN A 6 8.07 10.06 1.47
N VAL A 7 8.00 10.79 2.58
CA VAL A 7 8.13 10.27 3.95
C VAL A 7 7.20 9.07 4.23
N PHE A 8 5.99 9.08 3.66
CA PHE A 8 4.95 8.07 3.90
C PHE A 8 4.55 7.26 2.66
N SER A 9 4.76 7.80 1.46
CA SER A 9 4.21 7.23 0.24
C SER A 9 5.26 7.15 -0.86
N VAL A 10 5.13 6.12 -1.70
CA VAL A 10 5.92 5.99 -2.92
C VAL A 10 4.99 6.06 -4.13
N LYS A 11 5.34 6.89 -5.10
CA LYS A 11 4.60 7.02 -6.37
C LYS A 11 5.36 6.31 -7.47
N VAL A 12 4.71 5.39 -8.17
CA VAL A 12 5.26 4.64 -9.29
C VAL A 12 4.57 5.07 -10.58
N ASN A 13 5.36 5.57 -11.53
CA ASN A 13 4.87 6.09 -12.81
C ASN A 13 5.56 5.39 -13.99
N GLY A 14 4.93 5.46 -15.17
CA GLY A 14 5.53 4.98 -16.42
C GLY A 14 5.88 3.49 -16.36
N ILE A 15 4.96 2.70 -15.82
CA ILE A 15 5.06 1.24 -15.70
C ILE A 15 4.30 0.57 -16.85
N SER A 16 4.95 -0.34 -17.55
CA SER A 16 4.31 -1.08 -18.66
C SER A 16 3.69 -2.39 -18.18
N SER A 17 4.27 -2.99 -17.14
CA SER A 17 3.79 -4.21 -16.50
C SER A 17 3.89 -4.10 -14.98
N LEU A 18 2.84 -4.45 -14.23
CA LEU A 18 2.91 -4.49 -12.75
C LEU A 18 4.00 -5.44 -12.23
N TYR A 19 4.44 -6.40 -13.04
CA TYR A 19 5.57 -7.27 -12.72
C TYR A 19 6.87 -6.50 -12.44
N GLU A 20 7.05 -5.31 -13.03
CA GLU A 20 8.22 -4.42 -12.77
C GLU A 20 8.29 -3.96 -11.30
N LEU A 21 7.19 -4.05 -10.53
CA LEU A 21 7.18 -3.71 -9.10
C LEU A 21 7.98 -4.70 -8.26
N ILE A 22 8.08 -5.96 -8.69
CA ILE A 22 8.76 -7.03 -7.95
C ILE A 22 10.26 -6.75 -7.89
N ASP A 23 10.85 -6.27 -8.97
CA ASP A 23 12.25 -5.87 -9.04
C ASP A 23 12.55 -4.65 -8.15
N ALA A 24 11.54 -3.85 -7.86
CA ALA A 24 11.65 -2.67 -6.99
C ALA A 24 11.24 -2.94 -5.52
N LYS A 25 10.93 -4.19 -5.14
CA LYS A 25 10.36 -4.52 -3.81
C LYS A 25 11.10 -3.89 -2.63
N GLU A 26 12.44 -3.82 -2.70
CA GLU A 26 13.26 -3.27 -1.62
C GLU A 26 13.03 -1.76 -1.43
N LYS A 27 12.86 -1.02 -2.53
CA LYS A 27 12.55 0.42 -2.51
C LYS A 27 11.12 0.70 -2.05
N LEU A 28 10.21 -0.25 -2.29
CA LEU A 28 8.81 -0.14 -1.90
C LEU A 28 8.57 -0.53 -0.44
N GLY A 29 9.40 -1.42 0.12
CA GLY A 29 9.13 -2.11 1.38
C GLY A 29 9.00 -1.23 2.63
N ASP A 30 9.63 -0.05 2.64
CA ASP A 30 9.53 0.89 3.77
C ASP A 30 8.41 1.94 3.62
N ALA A 31 7.70 1.93 2.49
CA ALA A 31 6.56 2.81 2.27
C ALA A 31 5.38 2.44 3.19
N CYS A 32 4.54 3.40 3.54
CA CYS A 32 3.23 3.10 4.12
C CYS A 32 2.17 2.91 3.04
N LEU A 33 2.31 3.62 1.92
CA LEU A 33 1.41 3.58 0.78
C LEU A 33 2.21 3.59 -0.52
N VAL A 34 1.93 2.66 -1.42
CA VAL A 34 2.46 2.66 -2.77
C VAL A 34 1.33 2.98 -3.74
N ILE A 35 1.49 4.07 -4.50
CA ILE A 35 0.52 4.53 -5.49
C ILE A 35 1.10 4.28 -6.87
N VAL A 36 0.46 3.40 -7.63
CA VAL A 36 0.79 3.14 -9.02
C VAL A 36 -0.09 4.02 -9.89
N TYR A 37 0.51 4.69 -10.88
CA TYR A 37 -0.18 5.48 -11.90
C TYR A 37 -0.15 4.67 -13.21
N PRO A 38 -1.06 3.71 -13.39
CA PRO A 38 -1.12 2.90 -14.59
C PRO A 38 -1.50 3.77 -15.79
N GLN A 39 -0.90 3.44 -16.93
CA GLN A 39 -1.28 3.97 -18.23
C GLN A 39 -2.31 3.03 -18.88
N SER A 40 -2.98 3.49 -19.94
CA SER A 40 -3.96 2.67 -20.68
C SER A 40 -3.37 1.38 -21.27
N SER A 41 -2.05 1.32 -21.46
CA SER A 41 -1.32 0.15 -21.94
C SER A 41 -0.71 -0.73 -20.83
N THR A 42 -0.84 -0.34 -19.56
CA THR A 42 -0.28 -1.09 -18.44
C THR A 42 -0.99 -2.43 -18.31
N VAL A 43 -0.21 -3.52 -18.32
CA VAL A 43 -0.72 -4.88 -18.08
C VAL A 43 -0.33 -5.36 -16.68
N ILE A 44 -0.99 -6.42 -16.19
CA ILE A 44 -0.62 -7.06 -14.92
C ILE A 44 0.73 -7.78 -15.08
N GLY A 45 0.85 -8.59 -16.13
CA GLY A 45 2.02 -9.39 -16.48
C GLY A 45 1.83 -9.97 -17.88
N ARG A 46 2.91 -10.41 -18.51
CA ARG A 46 2.93 -10.95 -19.88
C ARG A 46 2.75 -12.47 -19.95
N SER A 47 2.92 -13.17 -18.82
CA SER A 47 2.69 -14.61 -18.69
C SER A 47 1.85 -14.93 -17.45
N SER A 48 1.36 -16.18 -17.37
CA SER A 48 0.65 -16.69 -16.19
C SER A 48 1.49 -16.62 -14.92
N GLU A 49 2.79 -16.85 -15.04
CA GLU A 49 3.75 -16.84 -13.95
C GLU A 49 3.96 -15.41 -13.44
N GLU A 50 4.15 -14.44 -14.35
CA GLU A 50 4.26 -13.03 -13.99
C GLU A 50 2.98 -12.52 -13.29
N ILE A 51 1.81 -12.86 -13.82
CA ILE A 51 0.53 -12.46 -13.24
C ILE A 51 0.36 -13.04 -11.83
N SER A 52 0.73 -14.31 -11.64
CA SER A 52 0.64 -14.98 -10.34
C SER A 52 1.61 -14.34 -9.33
N ALA A 53 2.83 -14.05 -9.76
CA ALA A 53 3.83 -13.39 -8.91
C ALA A 53 3.39 -11.97 -8.49
N VAL A 54 2.76 -11.20 -9.39
CA VAL A 54 2.21 -9.89 -9.05
C VAL A 54 1.10 -10.00 -8.01
N LYS A 55 0.17 -10.94 -8.18
CA LYS A 55 -0.92 -11.17 -7.23
C LYS A 55 -0.38 -11.54 -5.85
N GLU A 56 0.60 -12.43 -5.80
CA GLU A 56 1.26 -12.84 -4.55
C GLU A 56 2.02 -11.68 -3.90
N PHE A 57 2.71 -10.87 -4.69
CA PHE A 57 3.42 -9.70 -4.18
C PHE A 57 2.47 -8.68 -3.55
N LEU A 58 1.39 -8.31 -4.24
CA LEU A 58 0.43 -7.32 -3.75
C LEU A 58 -0.37 -7.83 -2.55
N SER A 59 -0.75 -9.11 -2.54
CA SER A 59 -1.49 -9.70 -1.41
C SER A 59 -0.65 -9.77 -0.13
N ASN A 60 0.67 -9.97 -0.25
CA ASN A 60 1.60 -10.06 0.88
C ASN A 60 2.34 -8.74 1.18
N ALA A 61 2.01 -7.64 0.49
CA ALA A 61 2.71 -6.37 0.67
C ALA A 61 2.51 -5.82 2.10
N GLY A 62 3.59 -5.38 2.75
CA GLY A 62 3.56 -4.73 4.07
C GLY A 62 3.04 -3.28 4.07
N PHE A 63 2.55 -2.79 2.93
CA PHE A 63 2.07 -1.44 2.71
C PHE A 63 0.71 -1.47 2.02
N ILE A 64 -0.04 -0.38 2.11
CA ILE A 64 -1.28 -0.20 1.35
C ILE A 64 -0.92 0.04 -0.12
N THR A 65 -1.68 -0.58 -1.00
CA THR A 65 -1.55 -0.50 -2.45
C THR A 65 -2.67 0.35 -3.01
N ALA A 66 -2.34 1.29 -3.90
CA ALA A 66 -3.33 2.11 -4.58
C ALA A 66 -3.03 2.20 -6.07
N ALA A 67 -4.08 2.22 -6.89
CA ALA A 67 -4.01 2.62 -8.28
C ALA A 67 -4.66 4.00 -8.45
N ALA A 68 -3.95 4.89 -9.14
CA ALA A 68 -4.41 6.25 -9.44
C ALA A 68 -4.66 6.37 -10.95
N PHE A 69 -5.94 6.30 -11.35
CA PHE A 69 -6.35 6.31 -12.75
C PHE A 69 -6.66 7.73 -13.23
N GLU A 70 -6.27 8.07 -14.46
CA GLU A 70 -6.61 9.34 -15.13
C GLU A 70 -8.11 9.44 -15.44
N SER A 71 -8.75 8.29 -15.70
CA SER A 71 -10.16 8.16 -16.06
C SER A 71 -10.84 7.10 -15.20
N ASP A 72 -11.92 6.50 -15.69
CA ASP A 72 -12.58 5.38 -15.02
C ASP A 72 -11.57 4.26 -14.69
N ALA A 73 -11.83 3.60 -13.55
CA ALA A 73 -10.97 2.54 -13.06
C ALA A 73 -10.96 1.35 -14.03
N ASP A 74 -9.76 0.85 -14.34
CA ASP A 74 -9.61 -0.33 -15.17
C ASP A 74 -10.11 -1.57 -14.41
N GLU A 75 -11.11 -2.27 -14.98
CA GLU A 75 -11.76 -3.42 -14.33
C GLU A 75 -10.82 -4.60 -14.03
N LYS A 76 -9.68 -4.70 -14.73
CA LYS A 76 -8.70 -5.78 -14.54
C LYS A 76 -7.63 -5.39 -13.52
N LEU A 77 -7.22 -4.13 -13.50
CA LEU A 77 -6.18 -3.64 -12.59
C LEU A 77 -6.76 -3.28 -11.22
N ALA A 78 -7.90 -2.60 -11.18
CA ALA A 78 -8.50 -2.09 -9.95
C ALA A 78 -8.65 -3.14 -8.83
N PRO A 79 -9.09 -4.39 -9.11
CA PRO A 79 -9.25 -5.40 -8.06
C PRO A 79 -7.94 -5.88 -7.42
N LEU A 80 -6.77 -5.54 -7.97
CA LEU A 80 -5.47 -5.91 -7.42
C LEU A 80 -4.99 -4.95 -6.32
N PHE A 81 -5.60 -3.77 -6.20
CA PHE A 81 -5.19 -2.73 -5.28
C PHE A 81 -6.20 -2.57 -4.13
N ASP A 82 -5.74 -2.16 -2.96
CA ASP A 82 -6.62 -1.87 -1.83
C ASP A 82 -7.48 -0.62 -2.08
N LEU A 83 -6.93 0.34 -2.82
CA LEU A 83 -7.54 1.64 -3.10
C LEU A 83 -7.50 1.96 -4.59
N CYS A 84 -8.59 2.55 -5.08
CA CYS A 84 -8.65 3.17 -6.40
C CYS A 84 -8.89 4.68 -6.23
N LEU A 85 -7.99 5.48 -6.80
CA LEU A 85 -7.98 6.93 -6.71
C LEU A 85 -8.08 7.55 -8.11
N ARG A 86 -8.53 8.79 -8.16
CA ARG A 86 -8.34 9.64 -9.35
C ARG A 86 -6.93 10.25 -9.30
N SER A 87 -6.21 10.20 -10.41
CA SER A 87 -4.81 10.65 -10.47
C SER A 87 -4.63 12.10 -10.04
N GLY A 88 -5.53 13.00 -10.47
CA GLY A 88 -5.52 14.42 -10.09
C GLY A 88 -5.82 14.71 -8.61
N GLU A 89 -6.35 13.74 -7.86
CA GLU A 89 -6.76 13.89 -6.46
C GLU A 89 -5.84 13.11 -5.49
N ALA A 90 -4.91 12.29 -6.01
CA ALA A 90 -4.12 11.37 -5.20
C ALA A 90 -3.28 12.09 -4.13
N ASP A 91 -2.69 13.23 -4.45
CA ASP A 91 -1.84 13.97 -3.51
C ASP A 91 -2.63 14.62 -2.37
N GLU A 92 -3.78 15.19 -2.70
CA GLU A 92 -4.69 15.73 -1.70
C GLU A 92 -5.21 14.62 -0.78
N TYR A 93 -5.55 13.46 -1.35
CA TYR A 93 -5.98 12.29 -0.59
C TYR A 93 -4.91 11.82 0.40
N VAL A 94 -3.66 11.66 -0.05
CA VAL A 94 -2.54 11.28 0.84
C VAL A 94 -2.32 12.30 1.94
N GLY A 95 -2.36 13.59 1.60
CA GLY A 95 -2.20 14.68 2.57
C GLY A 95 -3.25 14.63 3.67
N LYS A 96 -4.51 14.31 3.33
CA LYS A 96 -5.60 14.12 4.30
C LYS A 96 -5.45 12.83 5.11
N LEU A 97 -5.12 11.72 4.45
CA LEU A 97 -5.01 10.40 5.06
C LEU A 97 -3.95 10.37 6.17
N PHE A 98 -2.78 10.93 5.90
CA PHE A 98 -1.64 10.93 6.82
C PHE A 98 -1.50 12.20 7.66
N LYS A 99 -2.50 13.10 7.61
CA LYS A 99 -2.52 14.30 8.42
C LYS A 99 -2.36 13.96 9.91
N ASP A 100 -1.45 14.68 10.55
CA ASP A 100 -1.15 14.62 11.98
C ASP A 100 -0.71 13.22 12.47
N LYS A 101 -0.23 12.35 11.58
CA LYS A 101 0.24 11.00 11.91
C LYS A 101 1.73 10.85 11.72
N THR A 102 2.37 10.09 12.61
CA THR A 102 3.75 9.65 12.44
C THR A 102 3.80 8.38 11.58
N LYS A 103 4.97 8.11 10.99
CA LYS A 103 5.20 6.88 10.20
C LYS A 103 4.90 5.61 11.00
N LYS A 104 5.27 5.59 12.29
CA LYS A 104 4.96 4.49 13.22
C LYS A 104 3.45 4.29 13.35
N GLN A 105 2.70 5.37 13.58
CA GLN A 105 1.25 5.29 13.73
C GLN A 105 0.59 4.75 12.46
N ILE A 106 1.04 5.18 11.29
CA ILE A 106 0.53 4.70 10.00
C ILE A 106 0.84 3.21 9.82
N LYS A 107 2.07 2.76 10.12
CA LYS A 107 2.44 1.35 9.99
C LYS A 107 1.64 0.44 10.92
N GLU A 108 1.41 0.85 12.17
CA GLU A 108 0.57 0.10 13.12
C GLU A 108 -0.89 -0.01 12.61
N ILE A 109 -1.44 1.05 12.05
CA ILE A 109 -2.77 1.03 11.42
C ILE A 109 -2.78 0.10 10.19
N ASN A 110 -1.80 0.26 9.30
CA ASN A 110 -1.71 -0.51 8.05
C ASN A 110 -1.56 -2.01 8.30
N ALA A 111 -0.86 -2.42 9.36
CA ALA A 111 -0.66 -3.83 9.70
C ALA A 111 -1.98 -4.62 9.78
N CYS A 112 -3.05 -3.96 10.25
CA CYS A 112 -4.38 -4.56 10.35
C CYS A 112 -4.99 -4.77 8.94
N PHE A 113 -4.94 -3.74 8.10
CA PHE A 113 -5.45 -3.78 6.73
C PHE A 113 -4.69 -4.77 5.84
N THR A 114 -3.36 -4.78 5.93
CA THR A 114 -2.51 -5.70 5.16
C THR A 114 -2.72 -7.14 5.60
N ALA A 115 -2.91 -7.39 6.91
CA ALA A 115 -3.22 -8.73 7.42
C ALA A 115 -4.59 -9.22 6.95
N ALA A 116 -5.59 -8.34 6.86
CA ALA A 116 -6.94 -8.69 6.43
C ALA A 116 -7.02 -9.23 4.99
N ARG A 117 -5.98 -9.05 4.17
CA ARG A 117 -5.91 -9.60 2.81
C ARG A 117 -5.83 -11.12 2.77
N THR A 118 -5.19 -11.74 3.76
CA THR A 118 -4.84 -13.17 3.74
C THR A 118 -5.11 -13.90 5.05
N ALA A 119 -5.18 -13.20 6.18
CA ALA A 119 -5.32 -13.80 7.50
C ALA A 119 -6.80 -14.02 7.89
N PRO A 120 -7.08 -15.04 8.72
CA PRO A 120 -8.42 -15.23 9.29
C PRO A 120 -8.78 -14.09 10.25
N ALA A 121 -10.08 -13.85 10.43
CA ALA A 121 -10.59 -12.73 11.24
C ALA A 121 -10.02 -12.68 12.66
N GLU A 122 -9.86 -13.83 13.32
CA GLU A 122 -9.27 -13.94 14.66
C GLU A 122 -7.85 -13.37 14.71
N LYS A 123 -7.06 -13.61 13.67
CA LYS A 123 -5.69 -13.10 13.59
C LYS A 123 -5.66 -11.60 13.33
N VAL A 124 -6.58 -11.10 12.51
CA VAL A 124 -6.74 -9.66 12.27
C VAL A 124 -7.08 -8.94 13.58
N LEU A 125 -8.02 -9.47 14.37
CA LEU A 125 -8.41 -8.90 15.66
C LEU A 125 -7.26 -8.88 16.68
N GLU A 126 -6.43 -9.93 16.71
CA GLU A 126 -5.22 -9.97 17.55
C GLU A 126 -4.23 -8.85 17.15
N ILE A 127 -3.99 -8.68 15.85
CA ILE A 127 -3.10 -7.63 15.32
C ILE A 127 -3.65 -6.24 15.64
N GLU A 128 -4.95 -6.03 15.42
CA GLU A 128 -5.64 -4.77 15.74
C GLU A 128 -5.55 -4.43 17.23
N SER A 129 -5.80 -5.41 18.10
CA SER A 129 -5.69 -5.21 19.54
C SER A 129 -4.28 -4.79 19.95
N ARG A 130 -3.25 -5.45 19.41
CA ARG A 130 -1.84 -5.12 19.69
C ARG A 130 -1.47 -3.72 19.19
N ALA A 131 -1.88 -3.37 17.97
CA ALA A 131 -1.65 -2.05 17.41
C ALA A 131 -2.31 -0.96 18.25
N PHE A 132 -3.56 -1.17 18.67
CA PHE A 132 -4.28 -0.26 19.54
C PHE A 132 -3.54 0.00 20.86
N TYR A 133 -3.08 -1.05 21.56
CA TYR A 133 -2.37 -0.89 22.82
C TYR A 133 -1.06 -0.12 22.68
N ARG A 134 -0.29 -0.37 21.60
CA ARG A 134 0.95 0.37 21.32
C ARG A 134 0.69 1.85 21.05
N LEU A 135 -0.33 2.15 20.24
CA LEU A 135 -0.73 3.52 19.94
C LEU A 135 -1.21 4.26 21.19
N MET A 136 -1.95 3.59 22.07
CA MET A 136 -2.41 4.15 23.34
C MET A 136 -1.26 4.39 24.32
N ALA A 137 -0.27 3.50 24.37
CA ALA A 137 0.93 3.69 25.18
C ALA A 137 1.70 4.94 24.73
N ASP A 138 1.94 5.09 23.42
CA ASP A 138 2.60 6.26 22.85
C ASP A 138 1.82 7.56 23.17
N LYS A 139 0.49 7.54 23.03
CA LYS A 139 -0.37 8.70 23.31
C LYS A 139 -0.32 9.12 24.78
N ASN A 140 -0.21 8.16 25.70
CA ASN A 140 -0.25 8.41 27.14
C ASN A 140 1.13 8.71 27.75
N GLY A 141 2.14 9.02 26.92
CA GLY A 141 3.49 9.36 27.38
C GLY A 141 4.32 8.15 27.83
N GLY A 142 3.87 6.94 27.48
CA GLY A 142 4.65 5.73 27.69
C GLY A 142 5.83 5.69 26.73
N ASN A 143 6.99 6.17 27.18
CA ASN A 143 8.26 5.58 26.73
C ASN A 143 8.26 4.13 27.23
N SER A 144 7.64 3.25 26.45
CA SER A 144 7.83 1.82 26.65
C SER A 144 9.26 1.52 26.25
N ASN A 145 10.13 1.38 27.25
CA ASN A 145 11.43 0.73 27.10
C ASN A 145 11.24 -0.53 26.24
N GLU A 146 11.92 -0.55 25.09
CA GLU A 146 12.34 -1.80 24.47
C GLU A 146 13.28 -2.56 25.41
#